data_AF-A0A7S0ZRY1-F1
#
_entry.id   AF-A0A7S0ZRY1-F1
#
_cell.length_a   1.000
_cell.length_b   1.000
_cell.length_c   1.000
_cell.angle_alpha   90.00
_cell.angle_beta   90.00
_cell.angle_gamma   90.00
#
_symmetry.space_group_name_H-M   'P 1'
#
loop_
_entity.id
_entity.type
_entity.pdbx_description
1 polymer ?
#
loop_
_entity_poly.entity_id
_entity_poly.type
_entity_poly.pdbx_seq_one_letter_code
_entity_poly.pdbx_strand_id
1 'polypeptide(L)'
;TAEVVEGAFCKARGFEVDAKVIYGDTDSVMVSFGPDFPTDKAFDVGHRAASLVSREFPAPVKLEFEKVYFPYLLMSKKRYAGVARVSPEEAGKLDAKGIEVVRRDWCALVRHVVQQSLDSLLLERSIDKAVITVKETLSALRQGKVDHRFLVISKQLVRDGIEKYSAKQAHVELAERLRKRDPATAPQVGDRVPYVFVVGEGK
;
A
#
# COMPACT_ATOMS: atom_id res chain seq x y z
N THR A 1 5.87 7.47 -23.71
CA THR A 1 6.62 6.51 -22.86
C THR A 1 6.25 5.07 -23.13
N ALA A 2 4.98 4.65 -22.97
CA ALA A 2 4.59 3.25 -23.17
C ALA A 2 4.95 2.71 -24.57
N GLU A 3 4.51 3.40 -25.63
CA GLU A 3 4.82 3.04 -27.02
C GLU A 3 6.33 2.96 -27.30
N VAL A 4 7.11 3.85 -26.70
CA VAL A 4 8.58 3.88 -26.85
C VAL A 4 9.20 2.63 -26.23
N VAL A 5 8.78 2.28 -25.01
CA VAL A 5 9.32 1.12 -24.29
C VAL A 5 8.86 -0.19 -24.94
N GLU A 6 7.57 -0.35 -25.17
CA GLU A 6 6.99 -1.56 -25.78
C GLU A 6 7.49 -1.76 -27.22
N GLY A 7 7.67 -0.67 -27.98
CA GLY A 7 8.21 -0.73 -29.33
C GLY A 7 9.71 -1.02 -29.38
N ALA A 8 10.49 -0.61 -28.37
CA ALA A 8 11.94 -0.83 -28.33
C ALA A 8 12.33 -2.21 -27.78
N PHE A 9 11.60 -2.71 -26.78
CA PHE A 9 11.89 -3.97 -26.08
C PHE A 9 10.86 -5.04 -26.45
N CYS A 10 10.83 -5.42 -27.73
CA CYS A 10 9.96 -6.47 -28.25
C CYS A 10 10.72 -7.50 -29.09
N LYS A 11 10.16 -8.70 -29.20
CA LYS A 11 10.73 -9.81 -29.97
C LYS A 11 10.91 -9.48 -31.44
N ALA A 12 10.01 -8.66 -32.01
CA ALA A 12 10.11 -8.19 -33.39
C ALA A 12 11.38 -7.38 -33.68
N ARG A 13 12.00 -6.78 -32.64
CA ARG A 13 13.29 -6.08 -32.72
C ARG A 13 14.47 -6.91 -32.20
N GLY A 14 14.27 -8.22 -32.04
CA GLY A 14 15.30 -9.15 -31.57
C GLY A 14 15.51 -9.15 -30.05
N PHE A 15 14.60 -8.58 -29.27
CA PHE A 15 14.66 -8.69 -27.81
C PHE A 15 14.16 -10.06 -27.32
N GLU A 16 14.64 -10.51 -26.16
CA GLU A 16 14.33 -11.86 -25.63
C GLU A 16 12.83 -12.03 -25.31
N VAL A 17 12.16 -10.95 -24.91
CA VAL A 17 10.76 -10.93 -24.45
C VAL A 17 10.01 -9.72 -25.01
N ASP A 18 8.70 -9.67 -24.83
CA ASP A 18 7.91 -8.48 -25.14
C ASP A 18 7.64 -7.71 -23.84
N ALA A 19 8.14 -6.46 -23.78
CA ALA A 19 7.86 -5.56 -22.68
C ALA A 19 6.40 -5.10 -22.73
N LYS A 20 5.78 -4.98 -21.55
CA LYS A 20 4.42 -4.47 -21.40
C LYS A 20 4.33 -3.51 -20.24
N VAL A 21 3.77 -2.32 -20.47
CA VAL A 21 3.44 -1.38 -19.39
C VAL A 21 2.20 -1.90 -18.66
N ILE A 22 2.36 -2.22 -17.38
CA ILE A 22 1.29 -2.80 -16.54
C ILE A 22 0.64 -1.76 -15.63
N TYR A 23 1.31 -0.66 -15.36
CA TYR A 23 0.80 0.41 -14.50
C TYR A 23 1.51 1.74 -14.77
N GLY A 24 0.86 2.85 -14.46
CA GLY A 24 1.46 4.17 -14.42
C GLY A 24 0.70 5.09 -13.48
N ASP A 25 1.43 5.95 -12.76
CA ASP A 25 0.87 6.97 -11.88
C ASP A 25 1.63 8.27 -12.04
N THR A 26 0.98 9.28 -12.64
CA THR A 26 1.42 10.67 -12.83
C THR A 26 2.81 10.83 -13.47
N ASP A 27 3.86 10.49 -12.75
CA ASP A 27 5.27 10.63 -13.06
C ASP A 27 6.03 9.29 -13.16
N SER A 28 5.37 8.16 -12.92
CA SER A 28 5.97 6.82 -12.91
C SER A 28 5.27 5.85 -13.87
N VAL A 29 6.06 4.92 -14.44
CA VAL A 29 5.58 3.81 -15.27
C VAL A 29 6.20 2.50 -14.78
N MET A 30 5.41 1.44 -14.78
CA MET A 30 5.86 0.09 -14.40
C MET A 30 5.79 -0.82 -15.61
N VAL A 31 6.94 -1.39 -15.96
CA VAL A 31 7.12 -2.22 -17.15
C VAL A 31 7.36 -3.66 -16.69
N SER A 32 6.61 -4.59 -17.24
CA SER A 32 6.79 -6.02 -17.05
C SER A 32 7.50 -6.63 -18.25
N PHE A 33 8.53 -7.42 -17.97
CA PHE A 33 9.24 -8.24 -18.95
C PHE A 33 8.84 -9.73 -18.88
N GLY A 34 7.79 -10.04 -18.10
CA GLY A 34 7.33 -11.40 -17.84
C GLY A 34 7.87 -11.99 -16.51
N PRO A 35 7.28 -13.11 -16.05
CA PRO A 35 7.62 -13.72 -14.75
C PRO A 35 8.98 -14.41 -14.72
N ASP A 36 9.44 -14.92 -15.86
CA ASP A 36 10.69 -15.67 -15.99
C ASP A 36 11.89 -14.78 -16.34
N PHE A 37 11.69 -13.47 -16.46
CA PHE A 37 12.75 -12.54 -16.81
C PHE A 37 13.69 -12.34 -15.61
N PRO A 38 15.01 -12.55 -15.75
CA PRO A 38 15.94 -12.42 -14.63
C PRO A 38 15.93 -11.02 -14.03
N THR A 39 15.80 -10.91 -12.70
CA THR A 39 15.78 -9.61 -12.01
C THR A 39 17.04 -8.80 -12.24
N ASP A 40 18.21 -9.44 -12.35
CA ASP A 40 19.48 -8.73 -12.53
C ASP A 40 19.54 -8.07 -13.92
N LYS A 41 19.08 -8.78 -14.96
CA LYS A 41 18.90 -8.21 -16.30
C LYS A 41 17.87 -7.08 -16.32
N ALA A 42 16.86 -7.13 -15.44
CA ALA A 42 15.82 -6.10 -15.39
C ALA A 42 16.36 -4.73 -14.96
N PHE A 43 17.40 -4.69 -14.13
CA PHE A 43 18.11 -3.44 -13.79
C PHE A 43 18.76 -2.82 -15.03
N ASP A 44 19.56 -3.59 -15.76
CA ASP A 44 20.24 -3.12 -16.97
C ASP A 44 19.26 -2.62 -18.03
N VAL A 45 18.20 -3.39 -18.27
CA VAL A 45 17.15 -3.03 -19.23
C VAL A 45 16.38 -1.80 -18.75
N GLY A 46 16.11 -1.68 -17.45
CA GLY A 46 15.48 -0.51 -16.84
C GLY A 46 16.27 0.78 -17.06
N HIS A 47 17.58 0.76 -16.82
CA HIS A 47 18.46 1.90 -17.08
C HIS A 47 18.51 2.28 -18.56
N ARG A 48 18.57 1.28 -19.45
CA ARG A 48 18.51 1.49 -20.91
C ARG A 48 17.18 2.10 -21.33
N ALA A 49 16.07 1.61 -20.80
CA ALA A 49 14.74 2.13 -21.09
C ALA A 49 14.57 3.57 -20.62
N ALA A 50 15.01 3.90 -19.40
CA ALA A 50 14.98 5.25 -18.86
C ALA A 50 15.81 6.22 -19.71
N SER A 51 17.01 5.81 -20.13
CA SER A 51 17.88 6.60 -21.00
C SER A 51 17.30 6.80 -22.39
N LEU A 52 16.69 5.76 -22.98
CA LEU A 52 16.02 5.82 -24.27
C LEU A 52 14.87 6.82 -24.23
N VAL A 53 13.97 6.67 -23.26
CA VAL A 53 12.79 7.52 -23.09
C VAL A 53 13.20 8.97 -22.82
N SER A 54 14.25 9.20 -22.03
CA SER A 54 14.74 10.56 -21.73
C SER A 54 15.18 11.33 -22.98
N ARG A 55 15.65 10.65 -24.04
CA ARG A 55 16.06 11.31 -25.29
C ARG A 55 14.90 11.87 -26.11
N GLU A 56 13.69 11.37 -25.86
CA GLU A 56 12.47 11.85 -26.52
C GLU A 56 11.95 13.16 -25.91
N PHE A 57 12.49 13.57 -24.75
CA PHE A 57 12.07 14.77 -24.05
C PHE A 57 13.11 15.88 -24.12
N PRO A 58 12.70 17.16 -24.20
CA PRO A 58 13.63 18.27 -24.14
C PRO A 58 14.26 18.39 -22.76
N ALA A 59 15.54 18.78 -22.72
CA ALA A 59 16.19 19.12 -21.46
C ALA A 59 15.40 20.23 -20.73
N PRO A 60 15.26 20.17 -19.38
CA PRO A 60 15.94 19.28 -18.42
C PRO A 60 15.14 18.02 -18.03
N VAL A 61 14.09 17.66 -18.78
CA VAL A 61 13.23 16.52 -18.41
C VAL A 61 13.99 15.21 -18.62
N LYS A 62 14.14 14.42 -17.56
CA LYS A 62 14.83 13.13 -17.58
C LYS A 62 14.03 12.10 -16.81
N LEU A 63 13.91 10.91 -17.39
CA LEU A 63 13.38 9.74 -16.71
C LEU A 63 14.55 8.96 -16.09
N GLU A 64 14.41 8.58 -14.83
CA GLU A 64 15.39 7.77 -14.12
C GLU A 64 14.80 6.42 -13.74
N PHE A 65 15.63 5.39 -13.81
CA PHE A 65 15.26 4.08 -13.30
C PHE A 65 15.37 4.09 -11.77
N GLU A 66 14.34 3.63 -11.08
CA GLU A 66 14.28 3.69 -9.61
C GLU A 66 14.53 2.32 -8.93
N LYS A 67 13.84 1.26 -9.37
CA LYS A 67 13.85 -0.06 -8.70
C LYS A 67 13.20 -1.16 -9.54
N VAL A 68 13.53 -2.41 -9.21
CA VAL A 68 12.83 -3.62 -9.69
C VAL A 68 11.94 -4.17 -8.59
N TYR A 69 10.70 -4.56 -8.93
CA TYR A 69 9.82 -5.33 -8.05
C TYR A 69 9.81 -6.80 -8.45
N PHE A 70 10.13 -7.70 -7.52
CA PHE A 70 9.93 -9.13 -7.73
C PHE A 70 9.82 -9.88 -6.39
N PRO A 71 8.63 -10.41 -6.02
CA PRO A 71 7.38 -10.37 -6.77
C PRO A 71 6.68 -9.02 -6.70
N TYR A 72 5.66 -8.84 -7.54
CA TYR A 72 4.83 -7.64 -7.60
C TYR A 72 3.34 -8.00 -7.57
N LEU A 73 2.56 -7.29 -6.76
CA LEU A 73 1.12 -7.44 -6.55
C LEU A 73 0.43 -6.10 -6.77
N LEU A 74 -0.23 -5.96 -7.92
CA LEU A 74 -1.06 -4.80 -8.24
C LEU A 74 -2.53 -5.13 -7.95
N MET A 75 -3.15 -4.41 -7.01
CA MET A 75 -4.56 -4.62 -6.65
C MET A 75 -5.47 -3.63 -7.35
N SER A 76 -5.12 -2.34 -7.32
CA SER A 76 -5.85 -1.26 -8.00
C SER A 76 -4.98 0.00 -8.06
N LYS A 77 -5.50 1.07 -8.68
CA LYS A 77 -4.78 2.35 -8.75
C LYS A 77 -4.39 2.83 -7.35
N LYS A 78 -3.11 3.20 -7.18
CA LYS A 78 -2.50 3.60 -5.90
C LYS A 78 -2.56 2.53 -4.80
N ARG A 79 -2.81 1.26 -5.14
CA ARG A 79 -2.86 0.13 -4.20
C ARG A 79 -2.07 -1.06 -4.75
N TYR A 80 -0.83 -1.18 -4.32
CA TYR A 80 0.08 -2.25 -4.73
C TYR A 80 1.11 -2.58 -3.66
N ALA A 81 1.64 -3.78 -3.71
CA ALA A 81 2.77 -4.22 -2.90
C ALA A 81 3.76 -5.02 -3.74
N GLY A 82 5.01 -5.05 -3.34
CA GLY A 82 6.01 -5.91 -3.94
C GLY A 82 7.30 -5.90 -3.14
N VAL A 83 8.19 -6.82 -3.49
CA VAL A 83 9.54 -6.82 -2.94
C VAL A 83 10.41 -5.98 -3.86
N ALA A 84 10.75 -4.78 -3.40
CA ALA A 84 11.53 -3.80 -4.14
C ALA A 84 13.03 -4.03 -3.91
N ARG A 85 13.81 -3.95 -4.99
CA ARG A 85 15.27 -3.95 -4.99
C ARG A 85 15.77 -2.72 -5.74
N VAL A 86 16.70 -1.98 -5.14
CA VAL A 86 17.29 -0.77 -5.75
C VAL A 86 18.58 -1.09 -6.50
N SER A 87 19.28 -2.16 -6.09
CA SER A 87 20.42 -2.71 -6.83
C SER A 87 20.38 -4.26 -6.89
N PRO A 88 21.13 -4.88 -7.81
CA PRO A 88 21.28 -6.34 -7.89
C PRO A 88 21.92 -7.00 -6.67
N GLU A 89 22.66 -6.25 -5.85
CA GLU A 89 23.32 -6.74 -4.64
C GLU A 89 22.44 -6.59 -3.40
N GLU A 90 21.50 -5.64 -3.42
CA GLU A 90 20.63 -5.38 -2.27
C GLU A 90 19.56 -6.46 -2.08
N ALA A 91 19.33 -6.79 -0.82
CA ALA A 91 18.20 -7.63 -0.41
C ALA A 91 16.88 -6.89 -0.66
N GLY A 92 15.90 -7.62 -1.17
CA GLY A 92 14.58 -7.08 -1.42
C GLY A 92 13.86 -6.67 -0.14
N LYS A 93 13.20 -5.50 -0.17
CA LYS A 93 12.38 -4.99 0.93
C LYS A 93 10.92 -4.94 0.50
N LEU A 94 10.02 -5.35 1.39
CA LEU A 94 8.60 -5.16 1.15
C LEU A 94 8.28 -3.66 1.05
N ASP A 95 7.73 -3.26 -0.09
CA ASP A 95 7.19 -1.92 -0.30
C ASP A 95 5.68 -2.04 -0.59
N ALA A 96 4.88 -1.31 0.18
CA ALA A 96 3.43 -1.32 0.09
C ALA A 96 2.92 0.13 -0.05
N LYS A 97 2.14 0.38 -1.09
CA LYS A 97 1.56 1.70 -1.40
C LYS A 97 0.05 1.64 -1.31
N GLY A 98 -0.54 2.49 -0.48
CA GLY A 98 -2.00 2.65 -0.32
C GLY A 98 -2.76 1.44 0.23
N ILE A 99 -2.04 0.41 0.69
CA ILE A 99 -2.60 -0.75 1.40
C ILE A 99 -2.80 -0.41 2.88
N GLU A 100 -3.72 -1.10 3.53
CA GLU A 100 -4.12 -0.96 4.93
C GLU A 100 -2.92 -0.89 5.90
N VAL A 101 -1.81 -1.58 5.61
CA VAL A 101 -0.56 -1.56 6.39
C VAL A 101 -0.03 -0.15 6.65
N VAL A 102 0.00 0.70 5.62
CA VAL A 102 0.57 2.07 5.70
C VAL A 102 -0.48 3.12 6.09
N ARG A 103 -1.73 2.70 6.29
CA ARG A 103 -2.86 3.57 6.59
C ARG A 103 -3.08 3.68 8.10
N ARG A 104 -3.17 4.91 8.60
CA ARG A 104 -3.30 5.21 10.05
C ARG A 104 -4.75 5.18 10.57
N ASP A 105 -5.72 5.04 9.66
CA ASP A 105 -7.16 5.02 9.97
C ASP A 105 -7.71 3.61 10.23
N TRP A 106 -6.86 2.59 10.14
CA TRP A 106 -7.18 1.20 10.49
C TRP A 106 -6.60 0.81 11.85
N CYS A 107 -7.26 -0.14 12.52
CA CYS A 107 -6.77 -0.66 13.79
C CYS A 107 -5.46 -1.44 13.60
N ALA A 108 -4.68 -1.58 14.67
CA ALA A 108 -3.38 -2.26 14.61
C ALA A 108 -3.51 -3.73 14.21
N LEU A 109 -4.60 -4.40 14.60
CA LEU A 109 -4.88 -5.79 14.21
C LEU A 109 -4.88 -5.96 12.69
N VAL A 110 -5.63 -5.12 11.96
CA VAL A 110 -5.72 -5.18 10.49
C VAL A 110 -4.33 -4.96 9.88
N ARG A 111 -3.58 -3.97 10.36
CA ARG A 111 -2.22 -3.69 9.87
C ARG A 111 -1.30 -4.90 10.04
N HIS A 112 -1.34 -5.55 11.20
CA HIS A 112 -0.51 -6.72 11.48
C HIS A 112 -0.89 -7.92 10.60
N VAL A 113 -2.17 -8.25 10.50
CA VAL A 113 -2.63 -9.39 9.69
C VAL A 113 -2.29 -9.21 8.22
N VAL A 114 -2.52 -8.00 7.68
CA VAL A 114 -2.20 -7.73 6.27
C VAL A 114 -0.70 -7.73 6.04
N GLN A 115 0.10 -7.16 6.96
CA GLN A 115 1.57 -7.20 6.88
C GLN A 115 2.08 -8.65 6.87
N GLN A 116 1.67 -9.48 7.83
CA GLN A 116 2.09 -10.89 7.89
C GLN A 116 1.63 -11.70 6.68
N SER A 117 0.45 -11.37 6.14
CA SER A 117 -0.06 -12.00 4.92
C SER A 117 0.78 -11.60 3.70
N LEU A 118 1.18 -10.33 3.58
CA LEU A 118 2.08 -9.86 2.52
C LEU A 118 3.47 -10.48 2.66
N ASP A 119 4.00 -10.60 3.87
CA ASP A 119 5.29 -11.26 4.12
C ASP A 119 5.24 -12.74 3.70
N SER A 120 4.19 -13.46 4.12
CA SER A 120 3.99 -14.86 3.75
C SER A 120 3.87 -15.06 2.23
N LEU A 121 3.15 -14.17 1.54
CA LEU A 121 2.93 -14.26 0.10
C LEU A 121 4.13 -13.83 -0.74
N LEU A 122 4.77 -12.72 -0.37
CA LEU A 122 5.76 -12.05 -1.22
C LEU A 122 7.20 -12.41 -0.87
N LEU A 123 7.49 -12.63 0.42
CA LEU A 123 8.82 -13.06 0.88
C LEU A 123 8.92 -14.58 0.95
N GLU A 124 7.96 -15.23 1.63
CA GLU A 124 8.02 -16.68 1.88
C GLU A 124 7.39 -17.53 0.77
N ARG A 125 6.66 -16.90 -0.16
CA ARG A 125 5.96 -17.57 -1.27
C ARG A 125 5.01 -18.69 -0.84
N SER A 126 4.39 -18.56 0.34
CA SER A 126 3.45 -19.53 0.90
C SER A 126 2.05 -18.94 1.06
N ILE A 127 1.14 -19.36 0.18
CA ILE A 127 -0.28 -19.03 0.27
C ILE A 127 -0.88 -19.68 1.53
N ASP A 128 -0.53 -20.93 1.81
CA ASP A 128 -1.05 -21.67 2.96
C ASP A 128 -0.73 -20.98 4.28
N LYS A 129 0.50 -20.49 4.44
CA LYS A 129 0.88 -19.74 5.64
C LYS A 129 0.04 -18.48 5.80
N ALA A 130 -0.16 -17.70 4.74
CA ALA A 130 -1.02 -16.52 4.77
C ALA A 130 -2.46 -16.88 5.18
N VAL A 131 -3.02 -17.95 4.63
CA VAL A 131 -4.37 -18.44 4.96
C VAL A 131 -4.47 -18.87 6.42
N ILE A 132 -3.46 -19.59 6.93
CA ILE A 132 -3.40 -20.02 8.33
C ILE A 132 -3.36 -18.80 9.26
N THR A 133 -2.47 -17.83 9.01
CA THR A 133 -2.35 -16.61 9.80
C THR A 133 -3.69 -15.86 9.91
N VAL A 134 -4.41 -15.72 8.80
CA VAL A 134 -5.73 -15.07 8.79
C VAL A 134 -6.74 -15.87 9.62
N LYS A 135 -6.83 -17.19 9.40
CA LYS A 135 -7.79 -18.06 10.11
C LYS A 135 -7.55 -18.09 11.61
N GLU A 136 -6.29 -18.20 12.04
CA GLU A 136 -5.91 -18.19 13.46
C GLU A 136 -6.26 -16.85 14.10
N THR A 137 -5.97 -15.73 13.43
CA THR A 137 -6.30 -14.40 13.94
C THR A 137 -7.81 -14.21 14.08
N LEU A 138 -8.59 -14.65 13.09
CA LEU A 138 -10.06 -14.61 13.16
C LEU A 138 -10.59 -15.47 14.30
N SER A 139 -10.01 -16.66 14.51
CA SER A 139 -10.38 -17.56 15.61
C SER A 139 -10.08 -16.92 16.97
N ALA A 140 -8.89 -16.33 17.15
CA ALA A 140 -8.51 -15.62 18.37
C ALA A 140 -9.42 -14.41 18.64
N LEU A 141 -9.77 -13.65 17.60
CA LEU A 141 -10.69 -12.51 17.71
C LEU A 141 -12.08 -12.97 18.17
N ARG A 142 -12.64 -14.03 17.56
CA ARG A 142 -13.95 -14.58 17.92
C ARG A 142 -13.99 -15.13 19.35
N GLN A 143 -12.87 -15.66 19.83
CA GLN A 143 -12.72 -16.17 21.20
C GLN A 143 -12.42 -15.08 22.24
N GLY A 144 -12.33 -13.81 21.83
CA GLY A 144 -11.98 -12.70 22.74
C GLY A 144 -10.53 -12.73 23.24
N LYS A 145 -9.63 -13.44 22.56
CA LYS A 145 -8.21 -13.57 22.93
C LYS A 145 -7.35 -12.41 22.43
N VAL A 146 -7.90 -11.53 21.60
CA VAL A 146 -7.20 -10.35 21.08
C VAL A 146 -7.37 -9.19 22.06
N ASP A 147 -6.26 -8.58 22.47
CA ASP A 147 -6.28 -7.39 23.31
C ASP A 147 -6.96 -6.22 22.57
N HIS A 148 -7.92 -5.59 23.24
CA HIS A 148 -8.69 -4.44 22.73
C HIS A 148 -7.81 -3.28 22.23
N ARG A 149 -6.57 -3.13 22.74
CA ARG A 149 -5.60 -2.14 22.25
C ARG A 149 -5.29 -2.31 20.76
N PHE A 150 -5.34 -3.55 20.23
CA PHE A 150 -5.16 -3.80 18.80
C PHE A 150 -6.40 -3.43 17.97
N LEU A 151 -7.55 -3.24 18.62
CA LEU A 151 -8.82 -2.88 17.98
C LEU A 151 -9.06 -1.36 17.94
N VAL A 152 -8.21 -0.57 18.59
CA VAL A 152 -8.32 0.89 18.61
C VAL A 152 -8.16 1.45 17.20
N ILE A 153 -9.16 2.21 16.77
CA ILE A 153 -9.16 3.02 15.56
C ILE A 153 -8.91 4.47 15.98
N SER A 154 -8.21 5.22 15.14
CA SER A 154 -7.92 6.63 15.40
C SER A 154 -8.20 7.43 14.14
N LYS A 155 -8.98 8.51 14.26
CA LYS A 155 -9.25 9.45 13.15
C LYS A 155 -9.03 10.88 13.60
N GLN A 156 -8.51 11.70 12.69
CA GLN A 156 -8.26 13.11 12.96
C GLN A 156 -9.56 13.91 12.91
N LEU A 157 -9.77 14.77 13.92
CA LEU A 157 -10.84 15.75 13.92
C LEU A 157 -10.41 16.93 13.05
N VAL A 158 -11.09 17.13 11.92
CA VAL A 158 -10.72 18.12 10.90
C VAL A 158 -11.52 19.41 11.04
N ARG A 159 -12.74 19.33 11.59
CA ARG A 159 -13.64 20.47 11.77
C ARG A 159 -14.19 20.45 13.19
N ASP A 160 -14.43 21.64 13.72
CA ASP A 160 -15.04 21.79 15.03
C ASP A 160 -16.57 21.80 14.91
N GLY A 161 -17.26 20.93 15.63
CA GLY A 161 -18.72 20.82 15.61
C GLY A 161 -19.27 19.80 14.60
N ILE A 162 -20.25 18.99 15.03
CA ILE A 162 -20.91 17.95 14.22
C ILE A 162 -21.57 18.56 12.98
N GLU A 163 -22.15 19.75 13.10
CA GLU A 163 -22.90 20.45 12.05
C GLU A 163 -22.06 20.79 10.83
N LYS A 164 -20.73 20.86 10.98
CA LYS A 164 -19.80 21.15 9.87
C LYS A 164 -19.47 19.89 9.06
N TYR A 165 -19.98 18.72 9.45
CA TYR A 165 -19.81 17.47 8.72
C TYR A 165 -21.08 17.13 7.95
N SER A 166 -20.93 16.79 6.67
CA SER A 166 -22.06 16.40 5.81
C SER A 166 -22.68 15.05 6.19
N ALA A 167 -21.95 14.22 6.94
CA ALA A 167 -22.40 12.92 7.41
C ALA A 167 -21.93 12.68 8.85
N LYS A 168 -22.72 11.92 9.62
CA LYS A 168 -22.35 11.53 10.97
C LYS A 168 -21.14 10.60 10.96
N GLN A 169 -20.11 10.95 11.73
CA GLN A 169 -18.88 10.17 11.83
C GLN A 169 -18.62 9.79 13.29
N ALA A 170 -18.23 8.53 13.52
CA ALA A 170 -18.07 7.97 14.86
C ALA A 170 -17.12 8.79 15.77
N HIS A 171 -15.98 9.22 15.24
CA HIS A 171 -14.99 10.00 16.00
C HIS A 171 -15.47 11.42 16.34
N VAL A 172 -16.32 12.02 15.49
CA VAL A 172 -16.90 13.35 15.73
C VAL A 172 -17.98 13.25 16.81
N GLU A 173 -18.87 12.25 16.71
CA GLU A 173 -19.87 11.96 17.73
C GLU A 173 -19.24 11.65 19.10
N LEU A 174 -18.14 10.90 19.10
CA LEU A 174 -17.39 10.64 20.33
C LEU A 174 -16.75 11.91 20.89
N ALA A 175 -16.14 12.75 20.06
CA ALA A 175 -15.53 14.01 20.49
C ALA A 175 -16.56 14.92 21.17
N GLU A 176 -17.76 15.07 20.61
CA GLU A 176 -18.82 15.86 21.24
C GLU A 176 -19.33 15.25 22.55
N ARG A 177 -19.45 13.91 22.62
CA ARG A 177 -19.81 13.24 23.88
C ARG A 177 -18.77 13.46 24.96
N LEU A 178 -17.48 13.42 24.60
CA LEU A 178 -16.38 13.73 25.51
C LEU A 178 -16.43 15.19 25.97
N ARG A 179 -16.69 16.13 25.06
CA ARG A 179 -16.85 17.56 25.36
C ARG A 179 -18.02 17.85 26.31
N LYS A 180 -19.15 17.18 26.12
CA LYS A 180 -20.29 17.27 27.05
C LYS A 180 -19.99 16.70 28.43
N ARG A 181 -19.11 15.69 28.50
CA ARG A 181 -18.70 15.06 29.77
C ARG A 181 -17.70 15.91 30.53
N ASP A 182 -16.67 16.40 29.84
CA ASP A 182 -15.64 17.28 30.38
C ASP A 182 -15.03 18.13 29.25
N PRO A 183 -15.35 19.42 29.16
CA PRO A 183 -14.80 20.30 28.14
C PRO A 183 -13.29 20.49 28.22
N ALA A 184 -12.67 20.35 29.40
CA ALA A 184 -11.26 20.66 29.61
C ALA A 184 -10.33 19.59 29.01
N THR A 185 -10.81 18.34 28.89
CA THR A 185 -10.04 17.20 28.38
C THR A 185 -10.51 16.72 27.00
N ALA A 186 -11.43 17.46 26.38
CA ALA A 186 -12.02 17.09 25.11
C ALA A 186 -11.05 17.27 23.93
N PRO A 187 -11.07 16.37 22.92
CA PRO A 187 -10.26 16.53 21.71
C PRO A 187 -10.58 17.83 20.96
N GLN A 188 -9.55 18.47 20.43
CA GLN A 188 -9.64 19.69 19.64
C GLN A 188 -9.43 19.42 18.14
N VAL A 189 -9.69 20.42 17.30
CA VAL A 189 -9.40 20.32 15.87
C VAL A 189 -7.90 20.12 15.67
N GLY A 190 -7.56 19.14 14.84
CA GLY A 190 -6.18 18.70 14.64
C GLY A 190 -5.86 17.43 15.42
N ASP A 191 -6.51 17.18 16.55
CA ASP A 191 -6.27 15.99 17.37
C ASP A 191 -6.80 14.73 16.69
N ARG A 192 -6.20 13.60 17.08
CA ARG A 192 -6.74 12.29 16.72
C ARG A 192 -7.55 11.73 17.87
N VAL A 193 -8.77 11.32 17.55
CA VAL A 193 -9.70 10.73 18.52
C VAL A 193 -9.56 9.20 18.44
N PRO A 194 -9.00 8.53 19.47
CA PRO A 194 -8.96 7.08 19.55
C PRO A 194 -10.32 6.52 20.03
N TYR A 195 -10.78 5.44 19.43
CA TYR A 195 -12.02 4.78 19.81
C TYR A 195 -12.03 3.30 19.43
N VAL A 196 -12.90 2.55 20.09
CA VAL A 196 -13.26 1.17 19.73
C VAL A 196 -14.76 1.09 19.51
N PHE A 197 -15.19 0.14 18.70
CA PHE A 197 -16.61 -0.19 18.58
C PHE A 197 -16.98 -1.20 19.66
N VAL A 198 -18.06 -0.90 20.38
CA VAL A 198 -18.67 -1.79 21.36
C VAL A 198 -19.97 -2.34 20.79
N VAL A 199 -20.36 -3.54 21.21
CA VAL A 199 -21.69 -4.07 20.89
C VAL A 199 -22.72 -3.18 21.55
N GLY A 200 -23.59 -2.57 20.76
CA GLY A 200 -24.71 -1.77 21.25
C GLY A 200 -25.97 -2.62 21.34
N GLU A 201 -26.83 -2.32 22.29
CA GLU A 201 -28.25 -2.65 22.18
C GLU A 201 -28.78 -1.78 21.03
N GLY A 202 -29.13 -2.39 19.90
CA GLY A 202 -29.73 -1.68 18.78
C GLY A 202 -30.93 -0.90 19.29
N LYS A 203 -30.90 0.43 19.14
CA LYS A 203 -32.08 1.27 19.29
C LYS A 203 -32.79 1.34 17.96
#